data_AF-A0A2S9D3X2-F1
#
_entry.id   AF-A0A2S9D3X2-F1
#
_cell.length_a   1.000
_cell.length_b   1.000
_cell.length_c   1.000
_cell.angle_alpha   90.00
_cell.angle_beta   90.00
_cell.angle_gamma   90.00
#
_symmetry.space_group_name_H-M   'P 1'
#
loop_
_entity.id
_entity.type
_entity.pdbx_description
1 polymer ?
#
loop_
_entity_poly.entity_id
_entity_poly.type
_entity_poly.pdbx_seq_one_letter_code
_entity_poly.pdbx_strand_id
1 'polypeptide(L)'
;MVYDIDTGRSLAVVAAAKQRTGGLGPAQARLRHICDEVSGALREGPVYVALQLCGETVLMPGLQGLAQRIANIFSGAQAAIAAYVAGDEQMAATSSARAGSVVGGSALGLRVDRFRSLPVS
;
A
#
# COMPACT_ATOMS: atom_id res chain seq x y z
N MET A 1 -1.50 -12.36 -20.04
CA MET A 1 -0.19 -11.96 -19.46
C MET A 1 -0.41 -11.90 -17.96
N VAL A 2 0.08 -12.89 -17.20
CA VAL A 2 0.08 -12.83 -15.74
C VAL A 2 1.27 -11.97 -15.36
N TYR A 3 1.03 -10.81 -14.75
CA TYR A 3 2.11 -9.99 -14.22
C TYR A 3 2.63 -10.70 -12.96
N ASP A 4 3.83 -11.29 -13.04
CA ASP A 4 4.51 -11.84 -11.88
C ASP A 4 5.03 -10.68 -11.04
N ILE A 5 4.35 -10.39 -9.94
CA ILE A 5 4.69 -9.29 -9.02
C ILE A 5 5.55 -9.87 -7.90
N ASP A 6 6.81 -9.45 -7.85
CA ASP A 6 7.69 -9.71 -6.71
C ASP A 6 7.22 -8.89 -5.50
N THR A 7 6.35 -9.50 -4.69
CA THR A 7 5.74 -8.90 -3.50
C THR A 7 6.79 -8.61 -2.42
N GLY A 8 7.83 -9.45 -2.31
CA GLY A 8 8.93 -9.27 -1.36
C GLY A 8 9.75 -8.02 -1.66
N ARG A 9 10.18 -7.86 -2.91
CA ARG A 9 10.89 -6.65 -3.37
C ARG A 9 10.01 -5.40 -3.25
N SER A 10 8.72 -5.53 -3.57
CA SER A 10 7.78 -4.42 -3.47
C SER A 10 7.60 -3.94 -2.02
N LEU A 11 7.48 -4.85 -1.05
CA LEU A 11 7.42 -4.50 0.37
C LEU A 11 8.72 -3.86 0.86
N ALA A 12 9.88 -4.36 0.43
CA ALA A 12 11.18 -3.78 0.78
C ALA A 12 11.32 -2.33 0.29
N VAL A 13 10.87 -2.06 -0.94
CA VAL A 13 10.85 -0.69 -1.51
C VAL A 13 9.93 0.23 -0.71
N VAL A 14 8.72 -0.24 -0.35
CA VAL A 14 7.78 0.54 0.47
C VAL A 14 8.34 0.81 1.87
N ALA A 15 8.99 -0.18 2.50
CA ALA A 15 9.64 0.00 3.79
C ALA A 15 10.79 1.02 3.74
N ALA A 16 11.66 0.92 2.74
CA ALA A 16 12.76 1.87 2.52
C ALA A 16 12.25 3.29 2.22
N ALA A 17 11.16 3.42 1.46
CA ALA A 17 10.52 4.70 1.20
C ALA A 17 9.91 5.30 2.48
N LYS A 18 9.21 4.49 3.29
CA LYS A 18 8.66 4.90 4.59
C LYS A 18 9.76 5.37 5.55
N GLN A 19 10.90 4.67 5.60
CA GLN A 19 12.04 5.05 6.43
C GLN A 19 12.65 6.40 6.02
N ARG A 20 12.81 6.64 4.71
CA ARG A 20 13.29 7.94 4.18
C ARG A 20 12.35 9.09 4.54
N THR A 21 11.05 8.85 4.52
CA THR A 21 10.05 9.87 4.85
C THR A 21 9.76 10.01 6.35
N GLY A 22 10.21 9.07 7.19
CA GLY A 22 10.00 9.10 8.65
C GLY A 22 10.63 10.31 9.34
N GLY A 23 11.60 10.97 8.68
CA GLY A 23 12.24 12.20 9.17
C GLY A 23 11.36 13.46 9.12
N LEU A 24 10.14 13.38 8.56
CA LEU A 24 9.23 14.53 8.44
C LEU A 24 8.78 15.09 9.80
N GLY A 25 8.52 14.24 10.80
CA GLY A 25 8.15 14.69 12.15
C GLY A 25 9.27 15.51 12.82
N PRO A 26 10.51 14.98 12.92
CA PRO A 26 11.66 15.74 13.39
C PRO A 26 11.94 17.01 12.57
N ALA A 27 11.73 16.98 11.25
CA ALA A 27 11.87 18.17 10.40
C ALA A 27 10.82 19.24 10.73
N GLN A 28 9.56 18.85 10.92
CA GLN A 28 8.50 19.76 11.35
C GLN A 28 8.77 20.38 12.72
N ALA A 29 9.25 19.58 13.68
CA ALA A 29 9.62 20.07 15.01
C ALA A 29 10.77 21.10 14.95
N ARG A 30 11.81 20.82 14.16
CA ARG A 30 12.92 21.77 13.92
C ARG A 30 12.43 23.06 13.28
N LEU A 31 11.55 22.95 12.28
CA LEU A 31 11.05 24.12 11.57
C LEU A 31 10.19 25.02 12.48
N ARG A 32 9.38 24.41 13.35
CA ARG A 32 8.64 25.15 14.37
C ARG A 32 9.57 25.87 15.34
N HIS A 33 10.62 25.20 15.83
CA HIS A 33 11.61 25.83 16.70
C HIS A 33 12.25 27.07 16.05
N ILE A 34 12.62 26.99 14.77
CA ILE A 34 13.16 28.14 14.03
C ILE A 34 12.13 29.26 13.93
N CYS A 35 10.86 28.94 13.66
CA CYS A 35 9.78 29.94 13.64
C CYS A 35 9.65 30.62 15.01
N ASP A 36 9.74 29.87 16.11
CA ASP A 36 9.64 30.39 17.48
C ASP A 36 10.85 31.30 17.81
N GLU A 37 12.06 30.93 17.41
CA GLU A 37 13.27 31.76 17.57
C GLU A 37 13.18 33.08 16.79
N VAL A 38 12.78 33.03 15.52
CA VAL A 38 12.62 34.23 14.68
C VAL A 38 11.51 35.12 15.22
N SER A 39 10.40 34.52 15.70
CA SER A 39 9.30 35.24 16.34
C SER A 39 9.76 35.93 17.63
N GLY A 40 10.55 35.25 18.45
CA GLY A 40 11.13 35.79 19.68
C GLY A 40 12.15 36.92 19.44
N ALA A 41 12.84 36.91 18.30
CA ALA A 41 13.76 37.98 17.89
C ALA A 41 13.02 39.23 17.38
N LEU A 42 11.93 39.06 16.64
CA LEU A 42 11.15 40.16 16.07
C LEU A 42 10.29 40.86 17.13
N ARG A 43 9.78 40.13 18.13
CA ARG A 43 8.94 40.57 19.27
C ARG A 43 7.62 41.25 18.92
N GLU A 44 7.59 42.19 17.97
CA GLU A 44 6.43 43.02 17.61
C GLU A 44 6.50 43.50 16.14
N GLY A 45 5.37 43.94 15.59
CA GLY A 45 5.29 44.60 14.28
C GLY A 45 4.78 43.72 13.12
N PRO A 46 4.59 44.31 11.94
CA PRO A 46 3.90 43.66 10.82
C PRO A 46 4.64 42.42 10.28
N VAL A 47 5.98 42.40 10.39
CA VAL A 47 6.80 41.25 9.99
C VAL A 47 6.58 40.07 10.93
N TYR A 48 6.51 40.30 12.24
CA TYR A 48 6.19 39.28 13.24
C TYR A 48 4.80 38.67 12.96
N VAL A 49 3.79 39.52 12.78
CA VAL A 49 2.41 39.06 12.52
C VAL A 49 2.34 38.23 11.23
N ALA A 50 3.01 38.67 10.16
CA ALA A 50 3.04 37.92 8.90
C ALA A 50 3.74 36.56 9.04
N LEU A 51 4.84 36.49 9.80
CA LEU A 51 5.57 35.25 10.04
C LEU A 51 4.75 34.26 10.86
N GLN A 52 4.09 34.77 11.91
CA GLN A 52 3.22 33.97 12.77
C GLN A 52 2.02 33.43 11.99
N LEU A 53 1.34 34.29 11.21
CA LEU A 53 0.24 33.86 10.33
C LEU A 53 0.69 32.79 9.34
N CYS A 54 1.83 33.02 8.67
CA CYS A 54 2.36 32.06 7.69
C CYS A 54 2.71 30.72 8.34
N GLY A 55 3.35 30.75 9.52
CA GLY A 55 3.69 29.57 10.30
C GLY A 55 2.46 28.75 10.69
N GLU A 56 1.45 29.40 11.26
CA GLU A 56 0.24 28.75 11.78
C GLU A 56 -0.71 28.29 10.68
N THR A 57 -0.88 29.07 9.61
CA THR A 57 -1.93 28.83 8.61
C THR A 57 -1.47 28.04 7.38
N VAL A 58 -0.19 28.17 7.00
CA VAL A 58 0.33 27.55 5.78
C VAL A 58 1.32 26.44 6.12
N LEU A 59 2.34 26.77 6.91
CA LEU A 59 3.51 25.92 7.08
C LEU A 59 3.20 24.67 7.91
N MET A 60 2.64 24.84 9.12
CA MET A 60 2.33 23.70 9.99
C MET A 60 1.23 22.80 9.41
N PRO A 61 0.09 23.33 8.92
CA PRO A 61 -0.95 22.49 8.32
C PRO A 61 -0.48 21.80 7.03
N GLY A 62 0.33 22.49 6.21
CA GLY A 62 0.89 21.93 4.99
C GLY A 62 1.83 20.74 5.26
N LEU A 63 2.72 20.88 6.24
CA LEU A 63 3.62 19.80 6.66
C LEU A 63 2.85 18.60 7.25
N GLN A 64 1.83 18.87 8.07
CA GLN A 64 0.98 17.82 8.62
C GLN A 64 0.20 17.08 7.53
N GLY A 65 -0.38 17.83 6.57
CA GLY A 65 -1.08 17.25 5.43
C GLY A 65 -0.18 16.41 4.54
N LEU A 66 1.06 16.86 4.31
CA LEU A 66 2.07 16.09 3.57
C LEU A 66 2.43 14.78 4.29
N ALA A 67 2.70 14.85 5.60
CA ALA A 67 3.01 13.67 6.40
C ALA A 67 1.85 12.65 6.37
N GLN A 68 0.61 13.11 6.48
CA GLN A 68 -0.57 12.24 6.41
C GLN A 68 -0.72 11.59 5.03
N ARG A 69 -0.55 12.35 3.94
CA ARG A 69 -0.63 11.82 2.56
C ARG A 69 0.41 10.74 2.33
N ILE A 70 1.64 10.97 2.79
CA ILE A 70 2.72 10.00 2.69
C ILE A 70 2.40 8.73 3.49
N ALA A 71 1.89 8.87 4.71
CA ALA A 71 1.46 7.72 5.51
C ALA A 71 0.38 6.90 4.80
N ASN A 72 -0.63 7.57 4.21
CA ASN A 72 -1.72 6.92 3.48
C ASN A 72 -1.23 6.18 2.22
N ILE A 73 -0.26 6.74 1.49
CA ILE A 73 0.31 6.08 0.30
C ILE A 73 1.01 4.78 0.70
N PHE A 74 1.84 4.81 1.74
CA PHE A 74 2.58 3.62 2.15
C PHE A 74 1.68 2.57 2.80
N SER A 75 0.71 2.97 3.63
CA SER A 75 -0.26 2.02 4.18
C SER A 75 -1.14 1.41 3.08
N GLY A 76 -1.58 2.21 2.10
CA GLY A 76 -2.32 1.74 0.93
C GLY A 76 -1.50 0.76 0.09
N ALA A 77 -0.23 1.06 -0.16
CA ALA A 77 0.67 0.16 -0.89
C ALA A 77 0.87 -1.17 -0.14
N GLN A 78 1.07 -1.13 1.18
CA GLN A 78 1.17 -2.35 2.00
C GLN A 78 -0.13 -3.17 1.96
N ALA A 79 -1.29 -2.52 2.07
CA ALA A 79 -2.59 -3.18 2.00
C ALA A 79 -2.84 -3.82 0.62
N ALA A 80 -2.47 -3.14 -0.46
CA ALA A 80 -2.60 -3.66 -1.82
C ALA A 80 -1.72 -4.91 -2.04
N ILE A 81 -0.47 -4.89 -1.56
CA ILE A 81 0.42 -6.05 -1.64
C ILE A 81 -0.12 -7.21 -0.80
N ALA A 82 -0.59 -6.95 0.42
CA ALA A 82 -1.18 -7.98 1.27
C ALA A 82 -2.44 -8.60 0.65
N ALA A 83 -3.31 -7.80 0.03
CA ALA A 83 -4.50 -8.28 -0.68
C ALA A 83 -4.14 -9.15 -1.89
N TYR A 84 -3.08 -8.80 -2.63
CA TYR A 84 -2.57 -9.60 -3.73
C TYR A 84 -2.09 -10.97 -3.24
N VAL A 85 -1.27 -11.01 -2.18
CA VAL A 85 -0.77 -12.27 -1.59
C VAL A 85 -1.92 -13.14 -1.09
N ALA A 86 -2.88 -12.58 -0.35
CA ALA A 86 -4.04 -13.32 0.13
C ALA A 86 -4.91 -13.89 -1.02
N GLY A 87 -5.05 -13.12 -2.11
CA GLY A 87 -5.74 -13.59 -3.31
C GLY A 87 -5.04 -14.78 -3.97
N ASP A 88 -3.71 -14.73 -4.07
CA ASP A 88 -2.90 -15.81 -4.64
C ASP A 88 -2.96 -17.07 -3.78
N GLU A 89 -2.84 -16.94 -2.45
CA GLU A 89 -3.00 -18.03 -1.49
C GLU A 89 -4.39 -18.70 -1.60
N GLN A 90 -5.44 -17.90 -1.78
CA GLN A 90 -6.81 -18.41 -1.91
C GLN A 90 -7.05 -19.13 -3.25
N MET A 91 -6.45 -18.65 -4.34
CA MET A 91 -6.46 -19.35 -5.62
C MET A 91 -5.66 -20.66 -5.56
N ALA A 92 -4.49 -20.65 -4.92
CA ALA A 92 -3.69 -21.85 -4.69
C ALA A 92 -4.44 -22.89 -3.85
N ALA A 93 -5.07 -22.48 -2.74
CA ALA A 93 -5.88 -23.34 -1.88
C ALA A 93 -7.08 -23.93 -2.65
N THR A 94 -7.76 -23.14 -3.47
CA THR A 94 -8.91 -23.59 -4.29
C THR A 94 -8.46 -24.55 -5.39
N SER A 95 -7.30 -24.30 -6.01
CA SER A 95 -6.72 -25.19 -7.02
C SER A 95 -6.32 -26.54 -6.41
N SER A 96 -5.74 -26.54 -5.21
CA SER A 96 -5.37 -27.74 -4.45
C SER A 96 -6.61 -28.52 -4.00
N ALA A 97 -7.65 -27.83 -3.53
CA ALA A 97 -8.93 -28.45 -3.19
C ALA A 97 -9.61 -29.10 -4.42
N ARG A 98 -9.54 -28.47 -5.60
CA ARG A 98 -10.00 -29.07 -6.86
C ARG A 98 -9.14 -30.25 -7.30
N ALA A 99 -7.82 -30.15 -7.19
CA ALA A 99 -6.91 -31.25 -7.52
C ALA A 99 -7.13 -32.45 -6.59
N GLY A 100 -7.31 -32.22 -5.29
CA GLY A 100 -7.68 -33.23 -4.30
C GLY A 100 -9.06 -33.84 -4.54
N SER A 101 -10.02 -33.05 -5.03
CA SER A 101 -11.34 -33.57 -5.45
C SER A 101 -11.28 -34.43 -6.71
N VAL A 102 -10.34 -34.18 -7.63
CA VAL A 102 -10.10 -35.01 -8.83
C VAL A 102 -9.37 -36.31 -8.45
N VAL A 103 -8.48 -36.27 -7.45
CA VAL A 103 -7.72 -37.45 -6.98
C VAL A 103 -8.53 -38.29 -5.98
N GLY A 104 -9.43 -37.68 -5.20
CA GLY A 104 -10.39 -38.37 -4.32
C GLY A 104 -11.66 -38.85 -5.03
N GLY A 105 -11.86 -38.43 -6.29
CA GLY A 105 -12.85 -38.98 -7.21
C GLY A 105 -12.40 -40.35 -7.70
N SER A 106 -12.66 -41.35 -6.86
CA SER A 106 -12.56 -42.79 -7.11
C SER A 106 -12.41 -43.20 -8.58
N ALA A 107 -11.36 -43.99 -8.83
CA ALA A 107 -11.15 -44.83 -10.00
C ALA A 107 -12.23 -45.92 -10.13
N LEU A 108 -13.51 -45.52 -10.20
CA LEU A 108 -14.67 -46.37 -10.42
C LEU A 108 -15.77 -45.54 -11.09
N GLY A 109 -15.76 -45.54 -12.43
CA GLY A 109 -17.00 -45.38 -13.18
C GLY A 109 -17.16 -44.18 -14.11
N LEU A 110 -16.09 -43.59 -14.68
CA LEU A 110 -16.25 -42.77 -15.88
C LEU A 110 -16.03 -43.65 -17.12
N ARG A 111 -17.08 -44.41 -17.48
CA ARG A 111 -17.19 -44.91 -18.85
C ARG A 111 -17.29 -43.67 -19.73
N VAL A 112 -16.24 -43.42 -20.50
CA VAL A 112 -16.31 -42.56 -21.67
C VAL A 112 -17.27 -43.25 -22.63
N ASP A 113 -18.55 -42.86 -22.60
CA ASP A 113 -19.48 -43.18 -23.69
C ASP A 113 -18.99 -42.43 -24.92
N ARG A 114 -18.09 -43.10 -25.64
CA ARG A 114 -17.62 -42.74 -26.97
C ARG A 114 -18.86 -42.51 -27.82
N PHE A 115 -19.00 -41.27 -28.31
CA PHE A 115 -19.95 -40.85 -29.33
C PHE A 115 -20.49 -42.02 -30.17
N ARG A 116 -21.79 -42.31 -30.05
CA ARG A 116 -22.49 -43.16 -31.01
C ARG A 116 -22.40 -42.47 -32.37
N SER A 117 -21.62 -43.04 -33.28
CA SER A 117 -21.72 -42.74 -34.71
C SER A 117 -23.12 -43.12 -35.18
N LEU A 118 -23.90 -42.15 -35.64
CA LEU A 118 -25.16 -42.41 -36.34
C LEU A 118 -24.84 -43.13 -37.66
N PRO A 119 -25.52 -44.24 -38.01
CA PRO A 119 -25.36 -44.83 -39.32
C PRO A 119 -25.96 -43.89 -40.37
N VAL A 120 -25.16 -43.60 -41.39
CA VAL A 120 -25.63 -42.98 -42.64
C VAL A 120 -26.37 -44.04 -43.42
N SER A 121 -27.66 -43.82 -43.66
CA SER A 121 -28.48 -44.49 -44.68
C SER A 121 -29.57 -43.52 -45.11
#